data_AF-A0A7W1JGG9-F1
#
_entry.id   AF-A0A7W1JGG9-F1
#
_cell.length_a   1.000
_cell.length_b   1.000
_cell.length_c   1.000
_cell.angle_alpha   90.00
_cell.angle_beta   90.00
_cell.angle_gamma   90.00
#
_symmetry.space_group_name_H-M   'P 1'
#
loop_
_entity.id
_entity.type
_entity.pdbx_description
1 polymer ?
#
loop_
_entity_poly.entity_id
_entity_poly.type
_entity_poly.pdbx_seq_one_letter_code
_entity_poly.pdbx_strand_id
1 'polypeptide(L)'
;MNKREASQYLGKTERAVERYTQAGELSVKYKPGKTRPIADYDETELRELKHRLANPSDVRPAVVSETPTKAEHPRTSPTQALQRVGSVEGIQALGQAIADALRATQDGRNDTPHVEVKDKLTLSLT
;
A
#
# COMPACT_ATOMS: atom_id res chain seq x y z
N MET A 1 -18.82 7.44 -20.77
CA MET A 1 -18.08 8.61 -20.24
C MET A 1 -16.59 8.31 -20.21
N ASN A 2 -15.76 9.26 -20.62
CA ASN A 2 -14.31 9.07 -20.55
C ASN A 2 -13.82 9.17 -19.09
N LYS A 3 -12.64 8.62 -18.79
CA LYS A 3 -12.01 8.62 -17.46
C LYS A 3 -11.97 9.99 -16.79
N ARG A 4 -11.62 11.02 -17.55
CA ARG A 4 -11.55 12.40 -17.04
C ARG A 4 -12.92 12.94 -16.65
N GLU A 5 -13.93 12.68 -17.46
CA GLU A 5 -15.32 13.11 -17.18
C GLU A 5 -15.89 12.36 -15.97
N ALA A 6 -15.64 11.06 -15.86
CA ALA A 6 -16.05 10.25 -14.73
C ALA A 6 -15.46 10.78 -13.40
N SER A 7 -14.20 11.20 -13.42
CA SER A 7 -13.53 11.80 -12.26
C SER A 7 -14.19 13.12 -11.82
N GLN A 8 -14.56 13.96 -12.79
CA GLN A 8 -15.28 15.22 -12.52
C GLN A 8 -16.69 14.97 -11.98
N TYR A 9 -17.40 13.98 -12.51
CA TYR A 9 -18.76 13.65 -12.10
C TYR A 9 -18.85 13.16 -10.65
N LEU A 10 -17.89 12.30 -10.24
CA LEU A 10 -17.76 11.79 -8.88
C LEU A 10 -17.14 12.81 -7.92
N GLY A 11 -16.49 13.85 -8.43
CA GLY A 11 -15.70 14.79 -7.63
C GLY A 11 -14.48 14.13 -6.99
N LYS A 12 -13.87 13.15 -7.67
CA LYS A 12 -12.71 12.37 -7.20
C LYS A 12 -11.57 12.45 -8.20
N THR A 13 -10.38 12.04 -7.78
CA THR A 13 -9.22 11.98 -8.69
C THR A 13 -9.36 10.85 -9.69
N GLU A 14 -8.73 10.98 -10.85
CA GLU A 14 -8.64 9.92 -11.86
C GLU A 14 -8.14 8.58 -11.30
N ARG A 15 -7.19 8.64 -10.36
CA ARG A 15 -6.66 7.45 -9.68
C ARG A 15 -7.69 6.78 -8.79
N ALA A 16 -8.59 7.55 -8.15
CA ALA A 16 -9.67 6.97 -7.37
C ALA A 16 -10.65 6.20 -8.28
N VAL A 17 -10.97 6.74 -9.45
CA VAL A 17 -11.80 6.05 -10.46
C VAL A 17 -11.17 4.71 -10.86
N GLU A 18 -9.86 4.68 -11.13
CA GLU A 18 -9.16 3.42 -11.42
C GLU A 18 -9.23 2.43 -10.23
N ARG A 19 -9.11 2.90 -8.99
CA ARG A 19 -9.24 2.01 -7.84
C ARG A 19 -10.64 1.40 -7.74
N TYR A 20 -11.69 2.17 -8.02
CA TYR A 20 -13.05 1.62 -8.04
C TYR A 20 -13.23 0.57 -9.14
N THR A 21 -12.59 0.74 -10.29
CA THR A 21 -12.59 -0.29 -11.35
C THR A 21 -11.83 -1.55 -10.94
N GLN A 22 -10.67 -1.38 -10.27
CA GLN A 22 -9.89 -2.50 -9.75
C GLN A 22 -10.61 -3.23 -8.61
N ALA A 23 -11.40 -2.51 -7.82
CA ALA A 23 -12.25 -3.06 -6.78
C ALA A 23 -13.50 -3.78 -7.32
N GLY A 24 -13.78 -3.69 -8.62
CA GLY A 24 -14.98 -4.26 -9.24
C GLY A 24 -16.26 -3.46 -8.95
N GLU A 25 -16.13 -2.22 -8.48
CA GLU A 25 -17.26 -1.33 -8.19
C GLU A 25 -17.78 -0.60 -9.44
N LEU A 26 -16.96 -0.52 -10.50
CA LEU A 26 -17.28 0.08 -11.79
C LEU A 26 -16.81 -0.85 -12.91
N SER A 27 -17.64 -1.02 -13.93
CA SER A 27 -17.25 -1.69 -15.17
C SER A 27 -16.53 -0.69 -16.10
N VAL A 28 -15.54 -1.20 -16.83
CA VAL A 28 -14.79 -0.41 -17.81
C VAL A 28 -14.80 -1.14 -19.15
N LYS A 29 -15.22 -0.43 -20.20
CA LYS A 29 -15.14 -0.92 -21.58
C LYS A 29 -14.07 -0.12 -22.30
N TYR A 30 -13.11 -0.82 -22.89
CA TYR A 30 -12.05 -0.17 -23.66
C TYR A 30 -12.44 -0.07 -25.12
N LYS A 31 -12.55 1.16 -25.64
CA LYS A 31 -12.80 1.45 -27.05
C LYS A 31 -11.48 1.71 -27.78
N PRO A 32 -11.34 1.32 -29.06
CA PRO A 32 -10.15 1.62 -29.84
C PRO A 32 -10.00 3.14 -30.01
N GLY A 33 -8.88 3.69 -29.55
CA GLY A 33 -8.51 5.08 -29.76
C GLY A 33 -7.37 5.21 -30.78
N LYS A 34 -7.10 6.44 -31.23
CA LYS A 34 -6.10 6.73 -32.28
C LYS A 34 -4.68 6.25 -31.93
N THR A 35 -4.30 6.32 -30.66
CA THR A 35 -2.95 5.93 -30.18
C THR A 35 -2.97 4.88 -29.09
N ARG A 36 -4.04 4.87 -28.27
CA ARG A 36 -4.23 3.91 -27.16
C ARG A 36 -5.72 3.64 -26.98
N PRO A 37 -6.11 2.49 -26.41
CA PRO A 37 -7.48 2.24 -26.00
C PRO A 37 -7.96 3.31 -25.00
N ILE A 38 -9.20 3.76 -25.16
CA ILE A 38 -9.83 4.76 -24.30
C ILE A 38 -10.81 4.03 -23.37
N ALA A 39 -10.68 4.28 -22.07
CA ALA A 39 -11.60 3.76 -21.06
C ALA A 39 -12.95 4.50 -21.16
N ASP A 40 -14.02 3.74 -21.37
CA ASP A 40 -15.38 4.22 -21.42
C ASP A 40 -16.19 3.59 -20.27
N TYR A 41 -16.73 4.46 -19.43
CA TYR A 41 -17.50 4.15 -18.23
C TYR A 41 -18.99 4.36 -18.47
N ASP A 42 -19.82 3.49 -17.90
CA ASP A 42 -21.27 3.65 -17.94
C ASP A 42 -21.71 4.76 -16.96
N GLU A 43 -22.57 5.65 -17.43
CA GLU A 43 -23.10 6.75 -16.60
C GLU A 43 -24.02 6.22 -15.49
N THR A 44 -24.73 5.12 -15.75
CA THR A 44 -25.67 4.52 -14.79
C THR A 44 -24.94 4.01 -13.55
N GLU A 45 -23.88 3.24 -13.73
CA GLU A 45 -23.03 2.74 -12.64
C GLU A 45 -22.33 3.87 -11.87
N LEU A 46 -21.88 4.92 -12.58
CA LEU A 46 -21.28 6.10 -11.94
C LEU A 46 -22.28 6.82 -11.02
N ARG A 47 -23.56 6.87 -11.40
CA ARG A 47 -24.62 7.46 -10.59
C ARG A 47 -24.91 6.63 -9.34
N GLU A 48 -25.00 5.32 -9.47
CA GLU A 48 -25.16 4.39 -8.34
C GLU A 48 -24.00 4.52 -7.36
N LEU A 49 -22.77 4.52 -7.87
CA LEU A 49 -21.57 4.70 -7.04
C LEU A 49 -21.61 6.04 -6.30
N LYS A 50 -22.02 7.12 -6.98
CA LYS A 50 -22.15 8.45 -6.35
C LYS A 50 -23.17 8.44 -5.21
N HIS A 51 -24.32 7.80 -5.39
CA HIS A 51 -25.32 7.65 -4.34
C HIS A 51 -24.81 6.82 -3.16
N ARG A 52 -24.09 5.73 -3.43
CA ARG A 52 -23.47 4.90 -2.39
C ARG A 52 -22.41 5.67 -1.60
N LEU A 53 -21.58 6.45 -2.28
CA LEU A 53 -20.55 7.29 -1.63
C LEU A 53 -21.15 8.44 -0.83
N ALA A 54 -22.30 8.99 -1.24
CA ALA A 54 -22.99 10.04 -0.52
C ALA A 54 -23.63 9.53 0.78
N ASN A 55 -24.00 8.24 0.83
CA ASN A 55 -24.61 7.60 2.00
C ASN A 55 -23.69 6.48 2.54
N PRO A 56 -22.56 6.82 3.18
CA PRO A 56 -21.66 5.84 3.80
C PRO A 56 -22.30 5.31 5.09
N SER A 57 -23.39 4.54 4.96
CA SER A 57 -24.17 4.04 6.10
C SER A 57 -23.81 2.61 6.53
N ASP A 58 -23.04 1.85 5.73
CA ASP A 58 -22.91 0.40 5.93
C ASP A 58 -21.52 -0.13 6.33
N VAL A 59 -20.53 0.70 6.67
CA VAL A 59 -19.26 0.17 7.22
C VAL A 59 -18.76 1.02 8.38
N ARG A 60 -19.27 0.73 9.58
CA ARG A 60 -18.59 1.05 10.83
C ARG A 60 -17.79 -0.19 11.27
N PRO A 61 -16.44 -0.20 11.23
CA PRO A 61 -15.72 -1.03 12.18
C PRO A 61 -15.96 -0.39 13.56
N ALA A 62 -16.75 -1.07 14.39
CA ALA A 62 -16.93 -0.69 15.79
C ALA A 62 -15.58 -0.83 16.51
N VAL A 63 -14.83 0.27 16.61
CA VAL A 63 -13.71 0.36 17.54
C VAL A 63 -14.31 0.66 18.91
N VAL A 64 -14.46 -0.37 19.74
CA VAL A 64 -14.82 -0.21 21.15
C VAL A 64 -13.57 0.21 21.89
N SER A 65 -13.42 1.52 22.11
CA SER A 65 -12.39 2.10 22.95
C SER A 65 -12.86 2.08 24.41
N GLU A 66 -12.46 1.08 25.18
CA GLU A 66 -12.54 1.16 26.65
C GLU A 66 -11.29 1.86 27.18
N THR A 67 -11.47 3.09 27.68
CA THR A 67 -10.46 3.84 28.44
C THR A 67 -10.77 3.74 29.93
N PRO A 68 -9.75 3.60 30.80
CA PRO A 68 -9.82 4.14 32.14
C PRO A 68 -8.76 5.23 32.34
N THR A 69 -9.24 6.47 32.51
CA THR A 69 -8.88 7.46 33.53
C THR A 69 -7.57 7.25 34.31
N LYS A 70 -6.58 8.16 34.12
CA LYS A 70 -6.18 9.23 35.07
C LYS A 70 -4.70 9.65 34.95
N ALA A 71 -4.50 10.96 35.04
CA ALA A 71 -3.29 11.73 35.40
C ALA A 71 -2.38 12.24 34.26
N GLU A 72 -2.00 13.50 34.44
CA GLU A 72 -1.47 14.48 33.49
C GLU A 72 -0.05 14.19 32.98
N HIS A 73 0.20 14.51 31.71
CA HIS A 73 1.53 14.51 31.08
C HIS A 73 2.10 15.94 30.99
N PRO A 74 3.40 16.17 31.21
CA PRO A 74 4.14 17.16 30.44
C PRO A 74 4.88 16.46 29.27
N ARG A 75 4.41 16.77 28.06
CA ARG A 75 5.06 16.79 26.73
C ARG A 75 6.40 16.02 26.56
N THR A 76 6.42 15.02 25.68
CA THR A 76 7.22 14.95 24.41
C THR A 76 7.04 13.57 23.72
N SER A 77 7.03 13.56 22.39
CA SER A 77 6.76 12.47 21.41
C SER A 77 7.80 11.31 21.39
N PRO A 78 7.69 10.25 20.55
CA PRO A 78 6.54 9.59 19.91
C PRO A 78 6.41 8.08 20.26
N THR A 79 5.17 7.57 20.18
CA THR A 79 4.73 6.20 19.83
C THR A 79 5.70 5.03 20.04
N GLN A 80 5.63 4.37 21.20
CA GLN A 80 5.91 2.93 21.32
C GLN A 80 4.79 2.28 22.14
N ALA A 81 3.79 1.75 21.44
CA ALA A 81 2.88 0.75 22.03
C ALA A 81 3.45 -0.63 21.77
N LEU A 82 4.36 -1.05 22.64
CA LEU A 82 4.67 -2.46 22.87
C LEU A 82 3.47 -3.06 23.59
N GLN A 83 2.74 -3.99 22.97
CA GLN A 83 1.88 -4.88 23.75
C GLN A 83 2.00 -6.35 23.30
N ARG A 84 2.59 -7.09 24.26
CA ARG A 84 2.77 -8.53 24.45
C ARG A 84 1.91 -9.44 23.55
N VAL A 85 2.61 -10.18 22.69
CA VAL A 85 2.13 -11.43 22.12
C VAL A 85 2.24 -12.51 23.19
N GLY A 86 1.10 -13.06 23.59
CA GLY A 86 1.00 -14.22 24.47
C GLY A 86 1.77 -15.40 23.88
N SER A 87 2.57 -16.01 24.76
CA SER A 87 3.43 -17.17 24.57
C SER A 87 3.00 -18.13 23.44
N VAL A 88 3.72 -18.11 22.33
CA VAL A 88 3.84 -19.26 21.44
C VAL A 88 5.21 -19.86 21.74
N GLU A 89 5.24 -20.86 22.61
CA GLU A 89 6.46 -21.43 23.21
C GLU A 89 7.48 -21.97 22.18
N GLY A 90 7.09 -22.14 20.91
CA GLY A 90 7.98 -22.54 19.82
C GLY A 90 8.65 -21.40 19.04
N ILE A 91 8.20 -20.15 19.15
CA ILE A 91 8.72 -19.04 18.33
C ILE A 91 10.02 -18.48 18.91
N GLN A 92 10.27 -18.61 20.22
CA GLN A 92 11.51 -18.09 20.82
C GLN A 92 12.74 -18.82 20.28
N ALA A 93 12.68 -20.14 20.17
CA ALA A 93 13.77 -20.95 19.60
C ALA A 93 14.01 -20.63 18.12
N LEU A 94 12.94 -20.44 17.34
CA LEU A 94 13.04 -20.02 15.94
C LEU A 94 13.60 -18.60 15.80
N GLY A 95 13.19 -17.69 16.70
CA GLY A 95 13.64 -16.30 16.75
C GLY A 95 15.12 -16.19 17.08
N GLN A 96 15.64 -17.01 18.00
CA GLN A 96 17.07 -17.08 18.30
C GLN A 96 17.87 -17.66 17.14
N ALA A 97 17.40 -18.74 16.51
CA ALA A 97 18.07 -19.31 15.34
C ALA A 97 18.15 -18.32 14.16
N ILE A 98 17.09 -17.53 13.94
CA ILE A 98 17.07 -16.48 12.91
C ILE A 98 17.98 -15.31 13.30
N ALA A 99 18.01 -14.91 14.57
CA ALA A 99 18.89 -13.84 15.05
C ALA A 99 20.38 -14.21 14.94
N ASP A 100 20.74 -15.46 15.23
CA ASP A 100 22.10 -15.97 15.11
C ASP A 100 22.52 -16.11 13.64
N ALA A 101 21.62 -16.57 12.75
CA ALA A 101 21.87 -16.62 11.30
C ALA A 101 22.05 -15.23 10.67
N LEU A 102 21.31 -14.22 11.16
CA LEU A 102 21.42 -12.85 10.67
C LEU A 102 22.69 -12.13 11.17
N ARG A 103 23.17 -12.45 12.38
CA ARG A 103 24.47 -11.94 12.86
C ARG A 103 25.63 -12.55 12.08
N ALA A 104 25.61 -13.86 11.85
CA ALA A 104 26.64 -14.54 11.04
C ALA A 104 26.73 -14.00 9.59
N THR A 105 25.63 -13.49 9.04
CA THR A 105 25.60 -12.88 7.69
C THR A 105 25.88 -11.37 7.67
N GLN A 106 25.91 -10.70 8.82
CA GLN A 106 26.27 -9.28 8.93
C GLN A 106 27.79 -9.08 9.08
N ASP A 107 28.49 -9.97 9.78
CA ASP A 107 29.95 -9.85 9.96
C ASP A 107 30.75 -10.16 8.67
N GLY A 108 30.14 -10.79 7.66
CA GLY A 108 30.76 -11.09 6.36
C GLY A 108 30.39 -10.16 5.21
N ARG A 109 29.60 -9.09 5.43
CA ARG A 109 28.93 -8.35 4.34
C ARG A 109 29.64 -7.10 3.82
N ASN A 110 30.88 -6.84 4.27
CA ASN A 110 31.69 -5.75 3.73
C ASN A 110 32.68 -6.16 2.63
N ASP A 111 32.72 -7.43 2.22
CA ASP A 111 33.46 -7.83 1.02
C ASP A 111 32.57 -7.74 -0.22
N THR A 112 32.27 -6.52 -0.65
CA THR A 112 32.02 -6.31 -2.08
C THR A 112 33.34 -6.53 -2.80
N PRO A 113 33.47 -7.48 -3.74
CA PRO A 113 34.72 -7.63 -4.49
C PRO A 113 34.99 -6.33 -5.26
N HIS A 114 36.00 -5.60 -4.81
CA HIS A 114 36.44 -4.37 -5.45
C HIS A 114 37.22 -4.75 -6.72
N VAL A 115 36.54 -4.69 -7.87
CA VAL A 115 37.19 -4.90 -9.17
C VAL A 115 37.64 -3.55 -9.72
N GLU A 116 38.95 -3.39 -9.90
CA GLU A 116 39.55 -2.19 -10.48
C GLU A 116 39.00 -1.94 -11.89
N VAL A 117 38.84 -0.67 -12.26
CA VAL A 117 38.15 -0.27 -13.50
C VAL A 117 38.83 -0.81 -14.76
N LYS A 118 40.13 -1.07 -14.72
CA LYS A 118 40.92 -1.65 -15.81
C LYS A 118 40.53 -3.09 -16.17
N ASP A 119 39.95 -3.82 -15.21
CA ASP A 119 39.51 -5.22 -15.37
C ASP A 119 38.02 -5.31 -15.73
N LYS A 120 37.33 -4.17 -15.88
CA LYS A 120 35.94 -4.11 -16.33
C LYS A 120 35.93 -4.10 -17.85
N LEU A 121 35.34 -5.14 -18.45
CA LEU A 121 35.10 -5.20 -19.89
C LEU A 121 34.16 -4.06 -20.31
N THR A 122 34.72 -3.03 -20.95
CA THR A 122 33.94 -1.95 -21.56
C THR A 122 33.60 -2.33 -23.00
N LEU A 123 32.30 -2.41 -23.30
CA LEU A 123 31.82 -2.58 -24.67
C LEU A 123 32.05 -1.27 -25.44
N SER A 124 33.16 -1.19 -26.18
CA SER A 124 33.34 -0.16 -27.21
C SER A 124 32.52 -0.56 -28.44
N LEU A 125 31.44 0.17 -28.73
CA LEU A 125 30.78 0.09 -30.03
C LEU A 125 31.70 0.76 -31.06
N THR A 126 32.35 -0.04 -31.91
CA THR A 126 32.89 0.37 -33.20
C THR A 126 31.80 0.43 -34.26
#